data_AF-A0A1H3NLC2-F1
#
_entry.id   AF-A0A1H3NLC2-F1
#
_cell.length_a   1.000
_cell.length_b   1.000
_cell.length_c   1.000
_cell.angle_alpha   90.00
_cell.angle_beta   90.00
_cell.angle_gamma   90.00
#
_symmetry.space_group_name_H-M   'P 1'
#
loop_
_entity.id
_entity.type
_entity.pdbx_description
1 polymer ?
#
loop_
_entity_poly.entity_id
_entity_poly.type
_entity_poly.pdbx_seq_one_letter_code
_entity_poly.pdbx_strand_id
1 'polypeptide(L)'
;MSDGSSPSSEMDTDRFAVLVPPRPRRWTTAIITAVLALAVAVVAGIVYVAISSAKRLQDAAPPPVATQEPLLGPSSSRSPSRPPSSTTTTTTTSSPSPELKPVTGPAGLVVSLPPSWPVHAGAVASNREATDPDEATRLIRFGGNPSSSSGSLFDITARNETRNTAISTDYQRVRLDKIDFGSASEAVDWEFTFTKSGKPTHARGVYWRIGNTDYVVYTSSSEASWAESAEIFDSVLASARPR
;
A
#
# COMPACT_ATOMS: atom_id res chain seq x y z
N MET A 1 -5.61 -54.40 -73.92
CA MET A 1 -5.48 -55.26 -72.72
C MET A 1 -4.02 -55.64 -72.58
N SER A 2 -3.53 -55.63 -71.34
CA SER A 2 -2.18 -55.99 -70.88
C SER A 2 -1.21 -54.82 -70.70
N ASP A 3 -1.13 -54.45 -69.42
CA ASP A 3 -0.22 -53.53 -68.74
C ASP A 3 1.24 -54.03 -68.79
N GLY A 4 2.18 -53.11 -69.02
CA GLY A 4 3.63 -53.37 -68.98
C GLY A 4 4.17 -53.32 -67.55
N SER A 5 4.95 -54.33 -67.12
CA SER A 5 6.44 -54.31 -67.03
C SER A 5 6.98 -53.02 -66.39
N SER A 6 7.64 -53.02 -65.23
CA SER A 6 8.77 -53.86 -64.84
C SER A 6 9.04 -53.86 -63.32
N PRO A 7 9.79 -54.86 -62.83
CA PRO A 7 10.25 -55.00 -61.45
C PRO A 7 11.56 -54.25 -61.16
N SER A 8 11.75 -53.97 -59.86
CA SER A 8 12.92 -53.35 -59.25
C SER A 8 14.18 -54.23 -59.30
N SER A 9 15.31 -53.63 -59.65
CA SER A 9 16.65 -54.03 -59.20
C SER A 9 17.64 -52.89 -59.33
N GLU A 10 18.60 -52.89 -58.39
CA GLU A 10 19.95 -52.30 -58.53
C GLU A 10 20.06 -50.77 -58.59
N MET A 11 21.09 -50.13 -58.07
CA MET A 11 22.19 -50.52 -57.19
C MET A 11 22.74 -49.21 -56.62
N ASP A 12 23.31 -49.35 -55.44
CA ASP A 12 24.13 -48.39 -54.72
C ASP A 12 25.19 -47.71 -55.59
N THR A 13 25.30 -46.37 -55.54
CA THR A 13 26.61 -45.72 -55.55
C THR A 13 26.60 -44.27 -55.08
N ASP A 14 27.52 -44.03 -54.16
CA ASP A 14 28.34 -42.83 -53.99
C ASP A 14 27.81 -41.62 -53.19
N ARG A 15 28.35 -41.54 -51.97
CA ARG A 15 29.24 -40.47 -51.48
C ARG A 15 28.81 -39.04 -51.81
N PHE A 16 28.57 -38.23 -50.78
CA PHE A 16 29.40 -37.09 -50.38
C PHE A 16 28.69 -36.30 -49.26
N ALA A 17 29.47 -35.95 -48.25
CA ALA A 17 29.33 -34.85 -47.29
C ALA A 17 27.93 -34.41 -46.80
N VAL A 18 27.73 -34.64 -45.49
CA VAL A 18 27.34 -33.62 -44.49
C VAL A 18 26.36 -32.55 -44.96
N LEU A 19 25.08 -32.76 -44.61
CA LEU A 19 24.23 -31.79 -43.93
C LEU A 19 23.03 -32.58 -43.42
N VAL A 20 23.17 -33.15 -42.23
CA VAL A 20 21.99 -33.57 -41.46
C VAL A 20 21.19 -32.30 -41.22
N PRO A 21 19.94 -32.18 -41.75
CA PRO A 21 19.09 -31.08 -41.36
C PRO A 21 18.91 -31.16 -39.84
N PRO A 22 19.03 -30.06 -39.08
CA PRO A 22 18.72 -30.10 -37.67
C PRO A 22 17.30 -30.65 -37.53
N ARG A 23 17.20 -31.83 -36.90
CA ARG A 23 15.92 -32.33 -36.40
C ARG A 23 15.28 -31.19 -35.62
N PRO A 24 14.02 -30.81 -35.88
CA PRO A 24 13.33 -29.87 -35.03
C PRO A 24 13.28 -30.48 -33.63
N ARG A 25 14.20 -30.02 -32.78
CA ARG A 25 14.26 -30.38 -31.36
C ARG A 25 12.96 -29.87 -30.76
N ARG A 26 12.15 -30.84 -30.33
CA ARG A 26 11.00 -30.69 -29.46
C ARG A 26 11.38 -29.86 -28.22
N TRP A 27 11.22 -28.55 -28.31
CA TRP A 27 11.42 -27.56 -27.24
C TRP A 27 10.13 -26.75 -27.01
N THR A 28 8.97 -27.33 -27.32
CA THR A 28 7.65 -26.73 -27.08
C THR A 28 6.98 -27.40 -25.89
N THR A 29 7.55 -27.25 -24.70
CA THR A 29 6.84 -27.45 -23.40
C THR A 29 7.67 -26.86 -22.25
N ALA A 30 8.01 -25.57 -22.34
CA ALA A 30 8.52 -24.82 -21.19
C ALA A 30 8.14 -23.33 -21.25
N ILE A 31 7.01 -22.99 -21.88
CA ILE A 31 6.44 -21.63 -21.88
C ILE A 31 4.93 -21.70 -21.64
N ILE A 32 4.45 -22.57 -20.74
CA ILE A 32 3.07 -22.51 -20.23
C ILE A 32 3.07 -22.92 -18.75
N THR A 33 3.84 -22.23 -17.93
CA THR A 33 3.64 -22.17 -16.46
C THR A 33 4.34 -20.94 -15.86
N ALA A 34 4.42 -19.84 -16.61
CA ALA A 34 4.92 -18.55 -16.11
C ALA A 34 3.93 -17.40 -16.36
N VAL A 35 2.70 -17.71 -16.78
CA VAL A 35 1.64 -16.72 -17.08
C VAL A 35 0.47 -16.81 -16.08
N LEU A 36 0.45 -17.79 -15.18
CA LEU A 36 -0.61 -17.94 -14.16
C LEU A 36 -0.22 -17.48 -12.74
N ALA A 37 0.98 -16.92 -12.56
CA ALA A 37 1.45 -16.37 -11.28
C ALA A 37 1.63 -14.83 -11.31
N LEU A 38 1.22 -14.17 -12.41
CA LEU A 38 1.38 -12.73 -12.64
C LEU A 38 0.04 -11.98 -12.54
N ALA A 39 -0.87 -12.45 -11.70
CA ALA A 39 -2.20 -11.84 -11.51
C ALA A 39 -2.44 -11.35 -10.06
N VAL A 40 -1.40 -11.32 -9.21
CA VAL A 40 -1.52 -10.93 -7.79
C VAL A 40 -0.53 -9.83 -7.37
N ALA A 41 0.37 -9.39 -8.25
CA ALA A 41 1.49 -8.53 -7.88
C ALA A 41 1.33 -7.01 -8.17
N VAL A 42 0.18 -6.51 -8.63
CA VAL A 42 0.09 -5.13 -9.17
C VAL A 42 -0.46 -4.09 -8.19
N VAL A 43 -0.96 -4.48 -7.00
CA VAL A 43 -1.33 -3.50 -5.93
C VAL A 43 -0.70 -3.87 -4.57
N ALA A 44 0.02 -5.00 -4.51
CA ALA A 44 0.51 -5.63 -3.29
C ALA A 44 2.05 -5.59 -3.14
N GLY A 45 2.70 -4.50 -3.50
CA GLY A 45 4.03 -4.24 -2.94
C GLY A 45 3.99 -3.08 -1.96
N ILE A 46 3.10 -3.24 -0.98
CA ILE A 46 2.96 -2.42 0.21
C ILE A 46 3.56 -3.24 1.35
N VAL A 47 4.88 -3.05 1.58
CA VAL A 47 5.71 -3.57 2.70
C VAL A 47 6.34 -4.97 2.46
N TYR A 48 7.56 -5.01 1.91
CA TYR A 48 8.49 -6.12 2.19
C TYR A 48 9.93 -5.61 2.34
N VAL A 49 10.59 -6.11 3.39
CA VAL A 49 12.00 -5.95 3.83
C VAL A 49 12.36 -4.68 4.64
N ALA A 50 12.08 -4.75 5.95
CA ALA A 50 12.94 -4.15 6.98
C ALA A 50 13.14 -5.15 8.13
N ILE A 51 13.67 -6.33 7.81
CA ILE A 51 14.14 -7.32 8.80
C ILE A 51 15.66 -7.44 8.62
N SER A 52 16.43 -6.48 9.12
CA SER A 52 17.87 -6.65 9.35
C SER A 52 18.53 -5.60 10.27
N SER A 53 17.75 -4.83 11.04
CA SER A 53 18.32 -3.80 11.94
C SER A 53 17.66 -3.74 13.32
N ALA A 54 17.36 -4.89 13.92
CA ALA A 54 17.01 -4.95 15.35
C ALA A 54 17.39 -6.33 15.93
N LYS A 55 18.63 -6.75 15.73
CA LYS A 55 19.26 -7.80 16.53
C LYS A 55 20.32 -7.17 17.42
N ARG A 56 19.88 -6.48 18.49
CA ARG A 56 20.61 -6.23 19.74
C ARG A 56 19.78 -5.26 20.59
N LEU A 57 19.81 -5.49 21.90
CA LEU A 57 19.04 -4.82 22.97
C LEU A 57 17.60 -5.35 23.01
N GLN A 58 17.06 -5.92 24.09
CA GLN A 58 17.53 -6.00 25.46
C GLN A 58 16.82 -7.18 26.12
N ASP A 59 17.61 -8.03 26.74
CA ASP A 59 17.21 -8.91 27.83
C ASP A 59 16.90 -8.00 29.04
N ALA A 60 15.63 -7.92 29.46
CA ALA A 60 15.25 -7.30 30.72
C ALA A 60 13.85 -7.77 31.14
N ALA A 61 13.81 -8.52 32.24
CA ALA A 61 12.62 -9.01 32.91
C ALA A 61 11.70 -7.88 33.44
N PRO A 62 10.39 -8.14 33.61
CA PRO A 62 9.44 -7.15 34.11
C PRO A 62 9.45 -7.05 35.66
N PRO A 63 9.32 -5.84 36.24
CA PRO A 63 8.88 -5.70 37.63
C PRO A 63 7.33 -5.60 37.76
N PRO A 64 6.79 -5.95 38.95
CA PRO A 64 5.41 -6.39 39.13
C PRO A 64 4.35 -5.28 39.28
N VAL A 65 3.11 -5.72 39.01
CA VAL A 65 1.81 -5.07 39.21
C VAL A 65 1.61 -4.61 40.65
N ALA A 66 1.13 -3.38 40.83
CA ALA A 66 0.54 -2.92 42.08
C ALA A 66 -0.92 -2.49 41.86
N THR A 67 -1.82 -3.33 42.38
CA THR A 67 -3.26 -3.10 42.54
C THR A 67 -3.52 -2.00 43.57
N GLN A 68 -4.34 -1.01 43.23
CA GLN A 68 -5.04 -0.18 44.21
C GLN A 68 -6.52 -0.06 43.82
N GLU A 69 -7.38 -0.51 44.73
CA GLU A 69 -8.83 -0.35 44.75
C GLU A 69 -9.22 0.17 46.15
N PRO A 70 -10.47 0.56 46.41
CA PRO A 70 -10.98 1.93 46.37
C PRO A 70 -11.24 2.50 47.78
N LEU A 71 -11.26 3.83 47.93
CA LEU A 71 -11.80 4.48 49.14
C LEU A 71 -12.99 5.39 48.81
N LEU A 72 -14.16 4.98 49.31
CA LEU A 72 -15.39 5.76 49.39
C LEU A 72 -15.28 6.83 50.50
N GLY A 73 -15.80 8.03 50.27
CA GLY A 73 -15.98 9.07 51.28
C GLY A 73 -16.74 10.30 50.74
N PRO A 74 -17.49 11.03 51.60
CA PRO A 74 -18.90 11.35 51.32
C PRO A 74 -19.20 12.70 50.64
N SER A 75 -20.43 12.73 50.13
CA SER A 75 -21.19 13.85 49.56
C SER A 75 -21.21 15.09 50.46
N SER A 76 -20.97 16.26 49.85
CA SER A 76 -21.37 17.57 50.40
C SER A 76 -21.94 18.42 49.29
N SER A 77 -23.26 18.60 49.37
CA SER A 77 -24.06 19.54 48.59
C SER A 77 -23.66 20.98 48.94
N ARG A 78 -23.23 21.77 47.93
CA ARG A 78 -23.24 23.23 47.99
C ARG A 78 -23.81 23.82 46.70
N SER A 79 -24.72 24.74 46.92
CA SER A 79 -25.52 25.54 45.99
C SER A 79 -24.66 26.35 44.98
N PRO A 80 -25.19 26.72 43.79
CA PRO A 80 -24.41 27.29 42.70
C PRO A 80 -24.23 28.80 42.89
N SER A 81 -22.97 29.25 42.98
CA SER A 81 -22.62 30.65 42.79
C SER A 81 -22.13 30.84 41.36
N ARG A 82 -22.95 31.52 40.56
CA ARG A 82 -22.70 31.93 39.18
C ARG A 82 -21.58 32.98 39.15
N PRO A 83 -20.40 32.71 38.56
CA PRO A 83 -19.40 33.73 38.31
C PRO A 83 -19.79 34.57 37.07
N PRO A 84 -19.41 35.85 37.00
CA PRO A 84 -19.63 36.67 35.81
C PRO A 84 -18.86 36.14 34.60
N SER A 85 -19.54 36.07 33.46
CA SER A 85 -18.98 35.74 32.15
C SER A 85 -17.84 36.70 31.81
N SER A 86 -16.61 36.23 31.94
CA SER A 86 -15.45 36.82 31.28
C SER A 86 -15.36 36.19 29.90
N THR A 87 -15.71 36.96 28.87
CA THR A 87 -15.46 36.60 27.48
C THR A 87 -13.95 36.66 27.26
N THR A 88 -13.25 35.59 27.62
CA THR A 88 -11.87 35.38 27.17
C THR A 88 -11.97 35.04 25.70
N THR A 89 -11.69 36.02 24.83
CA THR A 89 -11.35 35.78 23.44
C THR A 89 -10.08 34.92 23.46
N THR A 90 -10.26 33.60 23.42
CA THR A 90 -9.19 32.68 23.10
C THR A 90 -8.80 33.00 21.66
N THR A 91 -7.75 33.80 21.50
CA THR A 91 -7.01 33.85 20.24
C THR A 91 -6.50 32.43 20.03
N THR A 92 -7.24 31.64 19.25
CA THR A 92 -6.72 30.40 18.69
C THR A 92 -5.52 30.83 17.88
N THR A 93 -4.32 30.67 18.45
CA THR A 93 -3.08 30.67 17.69
C THR A 93 -3.27 29.53 16.70
N SER A 94 -3.74 29.88 15.50
CA SER A 94 -3.69 29.00 14.36
C SER A 94 -2.24 28.58 14.25
N SER A 95 -1.94 27.35 14.65
CA SER A 95 -0.71 26.70 14.23
C SER A 95 -0.62 26.93 12.73
N PRO A 96 0.44 27.59 12.21
CA PRO A 96 0.54 27.84 10.79
C PRO A 96 0.37 26.50 10.10
N SER A 97 -0.64 26.35 9.23
CA SER A 97 -0.78 25.15 8.41
C SER A 97 0.60 24.83 7.86
N PRO A 98 1.11 23.60 8.07
CA PRO A 98 2.48 23.27 7.70
C PRO A 98 2.69 23.68 6.24
N GLU A 99 3.75 24.45 5.96
CA GLU A 99 4.04 24.94 4.62
C GLU A 99 4.24 23.75 3.67
N LEU A 100 3.23 23.29 2.95
CA LEU A 100 3.36 22.10 2.12
C LEU A 100 4.11 22.41 0.82
N LYS A 101 4.98 21.49 0.39
CA LYS A 101 5.73 21.60 -0.88
C LYS A 101 5.29 20.52 -1.87
N PRO A 102 5.10 20.87 -3.15
CA PRO A 102 4.70 19.91 -4.17
C PRO A 102 5.83 18.91 -4.45
N VAL A 103 5.47 17.63 -4.50
CA VAL A 103 6.34 16.50 -4.83
C VAL A 103 5.67 15.64 -5.89
N THR A 104 6.43 15.26 -6.92
CA THR A 104 5.95 14.39 -8.00
C THR A 104 6.31 12.93 -7.71
N GLY A 105 5.29 12.09 -7.66
CA GLY A 105 5.39 10.63 -7.59
C GLY A 105 5.23 9.96 -8.96
N PRO A 106 5.20 8.62 -8.98
CA PRO A 106 5.01 7.85 -10.20
C PRO A 106 3.65 8.12 -10.84
N ALA A 107 3.56 7.79 -12.14
CA ALA A 107 2.42 8.14 -12.99
C ALA A 107 2.08 9.65 -13.04
N GLY A 108 3.03 10.52 -12.66
CA GLY A 108 2.84 11.96 -12.67
C GLY A 108 1.94 12.48 -11.54
N LEU A 109 1.64 11.67 -10.52
CA LEU A 109 0.88 12.15 -9.36
C LEU A 109 1.65 13.25 -8.65
N VAL A 110 1.01 14.40 -8.40
CA VAL A 110 1.57 15.48 -7.59
C VAL A 110 0.79 15.55 -6.27
N VAL A 111 1.51 15.57 -5.16
CA VAL A 111 0.98 15.80 -3.81
C VAL A 111 1.80 16.89 -3.12
N SER A 112 1.25 17.55 -2.10
CA SER A 112 1.97 18.54 -1.30
C SER A 112 2.29 17.94 0.07
N LEU A 113 3.57 17.88 0.44
CA LEU A 113 4.05 17.23 1.67
C LEU A 113 4.73 18.23 2.60
N PRO A 114 4.82 17.94 3.92
CA PRO A 114 5.65 18.72 4.83
C PRO A 114 7.11 18.78 4.32
N PRO A 115 7.77 19.96 4.30
CA PRO A 115 9.10 20.14 3.70
C PRO A 115 10.20 19.34 4.39
N SER A 116 10.01 19.03 5.66
CA SER A 116 10.96 18.27 6.48
C SER A 116 10.89 16.77 6.23
N TRP A 117 9.85 16.27 5.54
CA TRP A 117 9.67 14.84 5.34
C TRP A 117 10.54 14.35 4.19
N PRO A 118 11.59 13.54 4.47
CA PRO A 118 12.40 12.96 3.41
C PRO A 118 11.55 12.02 2.54
N VAL A 119 11.78 12.09 1.23
CA VAL A 119 11.07 11.27 0.23
C VAL A 119 12.03 10.26 -0.38
N HIS A 120 11.61 8.99 -0.37
CA HIS A 120 12.38 7.86 -0.87
C HIS A 120 11.56 6.99 -1.84
N ALA A 121 12.21 6.00 -2.46
CA ALA A 121 11.49 4.97 -3.16
C ALA A 121 10.59 4.21 -2.19
N GLY A 122 9.33 3.96 -2.58
CA GLY A 122 8.44 3.10 -1.81
C GLY A 122 8.82 1.63 -1.96
N ALA A 123 8.06 0.76 -1.27
CA ALA A 123 8.21 -0.69 -1.40
C ALA A 123 7.93 -1.23 -2.82
N VAL A 124 7.31 -0.43 -3.69
CA VAL A 124 7.12 -0.69 -5.13
C VAL A 124 7.49 0.51 -5.97
N ALA A 125 7.89 0.23 -7.21
CA ALA A 125 8.23 1.25 -8.21
C ALA A 125 7.05 2.20 -8.53
N SER A 126 5.80 1.77 -8.32
CA SER A 126 4.61 2.59 -8.55
C SER A 126 4.38 3.66 -7.48
N ASN A 127 5.13 3.64 -6.36
CA ASN A 127 4.91 4.57 -5.24
C ASN A 127 6.23 5.20 -4.75
N ARG A 128 6.12 6.38 -4.17
CA ARG A 128 7.11 6.99 -3.28
C ARG A 128 6.65 6.86 -1.83
N GLU A 129 7.58 7.00 -0.91
CA GLU A 129 7.32 7.05 0.52
C GLU A 129 7.94 8.32 1.11
N ALA A 130 7.17 9.05 1.90
CA ALA A 130 7.62 10.16 2.72
C ALA A 130 7.44 9.77 4.19
N THR A 131 8.45 10.02 5.01
CA THR A 131 8.44 9.62 6.44
C THR A 131 8.61 10.85 7.31
N ASP A 132 7.89 10.90 8.42
CA ASP A 132 8.12 11.94 9.41
C ASP A 132 9.49 11.71 10.10
N PRO A 133 10.42 12.68 10.07
CA PRO A 133 11.72 12.52 10.71
C PRO A 133 11.62 12.42 12.25
N ASP A 134 10.56 12.96 12.85
CA ASP A 134 10.36 12.99 14.30
C ASP A 134 9.54 11.79 14.80
N GLU A 135 8.77 11.15 13.91
CA GLU A 135 7.96 9.96 14.22
C GLU A 135 8.08 8.92 13.09
N ALA A 136 9.06 8.03 13.20
CA ALA A 136 9.36 7.05 12.16
C ALA A 136 8.20 6.08 11.84
N THR A 137 7.19 5.97 12.69
CA THR A 137 5.99 5.18 12.37
C THR A 137 5.04 5.90 11.43
N ARG A 138 5.08 7.24 11.37
CA ARG A 138 4.25 8.09 10.50
C ARG A 138 4.87 8.16 9.11
N LEU A 139 4.14 7.64 8.14
CA LEU A 139 4.55 7.63 6.74
C LEU A 139 3.37 7.92 5.82
N ILE A 140 3.69 8.48 4.65
CA ILE A 140 2.77 8.63 3.52
C ILE A 140 3.37 7.97 2.30
N ARG A 141 2.58 7.15 1.63
CA ARG A 141 2.88 6.57 0.32
C ARG A 141 1.96 7.16 -0.73
N PHE A 142 2.53 7.48 -1.89
CA PHE A 142 1.76 8.07 -2.97
C PHE A 142 2.32 7.66 -4.33
N GLY A 143 1.44 7.51 -5.31
CA GLY A 143 1.84 7.23 -6.68
C GLY A 143 0.69 6.72 -7.53
N GLY A 144 1.04 5.99 -8.58
CA GLY A 144 0.07 5.37 -9.45
C GLY A 144 0.68 4.32 -10.36
N ASN A 145 -0.17 3.44 -10.84
CA ASN A 145 0.17 2.35 -11.73
C ASN A 145 -0.82 2.30 -12.90
N PRO A 146 -0.40 1.77 -14.07
CA PRO A 146 -1.34 1.42 -15.12
C PRO A 146 -2.44 0.52 -14.55
N SER A 147 -3.69 0.84 -14.86
CA SER A 147 -4.82 -0.04 -14.54
C SER A 147 -4.68 -1.29 -15.39
N SER A 148 -4.39 -2.42 -14.74
CA SER A 148 -4.16 -3.71 -15.39
C SER A 148 -5.35 -4.67 -15.25
N SER A 149 -6.41 -4.23 -14.57
CA SER A 149 -7.48 -5.10 -14.10
C SER A 149 -8.81 -4.79 -14.76
N SER A 150 -9.46 -5.82 -15.29
CA SER A 150 -10.85 -5.78 -15.75
C SER A 150 -11.85 -5.81 -14.57
N GLY A 151 -11.67 -4.95 -13.56
CA GLY A 151 -12.49 -4.97 -12.35
C GLY A 151 -12.56 -3.62 -11.63
N SER A 152 -13.58 -3.48 -10.78
CA SER A 152 -13.78 -2.25 -10.00
C SER A 152 -12.65 -2.05 -8.99
N LEU A 153 -12.25 -0.80 -8.74
CA LEU A 153 -11.29 -0.49 -7.68
C LEU A 153 -11.72 -1.05 -6.32
N PHE A 154 -13.02 -1.03 -6.02
CA PHE A 154 -13.54 -1.56 -4.76
C PHE A 154 -13.24 -3.07 -4.59
N ASP A 155 -13.51 -3.87 -5.62
CA ASP A 155 -13.28 -5.31 -5.56
C ASP A 155 -11.78 -5.65 -5.51
N ILE A 156 -10.95 -4.81 -6.12
CA ILE A 156 -9.49 -4.94 -6.03
C ILE A 156 -9.03 -4.65 -4.60
N THR A 157 -9.49 -3.56 -3.99
CA THR A 157 -9.15 -3.20 -2.60
C THR A 157 -9.66 -4.24 -1.60
N ALA A 158 -10.91 -4.71 -1.73
CA ALA A 158 -11.49 -5.76 -0.88
C ALA A 158 -10.73 -7.10 -0.99
N ARG A 159 -10.27 -7.46 -2.20
CA ARG A 159 -9.40 -8.63 -2.38
C ARG A 159 -8.02 -8.43 -1.76
N ASN A 160 -7.46 -7.22 -1.82
CA ASN A 160 -6.17 -6.92 -1.23
C ASN A 160 -6.23 -7.02 0.30
N GLU A 161 -7.26 -6.46 0.91
CA GLU A 161 -7.52 -6.56 2.35
C GLU A 161 -7.43 -8.00 2.87
N THR A 162 -8.07 -8.95 2.18
CA THR A 162 -8.12 -10.36 2.61
C THR A 162 -6.85 -11.15 2.30
N ARG A 163 -6.00 -10.68 1.39
CA ARG A 163 -4.82 -11.40 0.91
C ARG A 163 -3.49 -10.81 1.40
N ASN A 164 -3.52 -9.60 1.93
CA ASN A 164 -2.31 -8.90 2.35
C ASN A 164 -1.85 -9.39 3.72
N THR A 165 -0.87 -10.30 3.72
CA THR A 165 -0.26 -10.83 4.95
C THR A 165 0.53 -9.79 5.74
N ALA A 166 0.89 -8.65 5.15
CA ALA A 166 1.60 -7.58 5.87
C ALA A 166 0.72 -6.85 6.89
N ILE A 167 -0.61 -6.98 6.79
CA ILE A 167 -1.57 -6.32 7.67
C ILE A 167 -2.46 -7.32 8.42
N SER A 168 -2.23 -8.62 8.29
CA SER A 168 -3.18 -9.64 8.76
C SER A 168 -3.23 -9.83 10.29
N THR A 169 -2.18 -9.44 11.00
CA THR A 169 -2.13 -9.60 12.47
C THR A 169 -3.03 -8.58 13.14
N ASP A 170 -4.00 -9.06 13.91
CA ASP A 170 -5.01 -8.24 14.62
C ASP A 170 -5.73 -7.23 13.71
N TYR A 171 -5.92 -7.59 12.44
CA TYR A 171 -6.58 -6.72 11.47
C TYR A 171 -8.01 -6.39 11.88
N GLN A 172 -8.36 -5.11 11.82
CA GLN A 172 -9.74 -4.65 11.92
C GLN A 172 -10.02 -3.61 10.85
N ARG A 173 -11.08 -3.84 10.06
CA ARG A 173 -11.59 -2.83 9.14
C ARG A 173 -12.29 -1.73 9.94
N VAL A 174 -11.89 -0.49 9.71
CA VAL A 174 -12.60 0.71 10.16
C VAL A 174 -13.58 1.18 9.09
N ARG A 175 -13.12 1.22 7.83
CA ARG A 175 -13.89 1.68 6.68
C ARG A 175 -13.44 0.99 5.39
N LEU A 176 -14.37 0.68 4.50
CA LEU A 176 -14.07 0.33 3.11
C LEU A 176 -15.26 0.74 2.24
N ASP A 177 -15.20 1.93 1.67
CA ASP A 177 -16.33 2.54 0.98
C ASP A 177 -15.95 3.01 -0.42
N LYS A 178 -16.92 3.00 -1.33
CA LYS A 178 -16.83 3.75 -2.58
C LYS A 178 -17.09 5.21 -2.27
N ILE A 179 -16.26 6.09 -2.81
CA ILE A 179 -16.38 7.55 -2.62
C ILE A 179 -16.32 8.27 -3.96
N ASP A 180 -16.81 9.51 -3.97
CA ASP A 180 -16.54 10.45 -5.06
C ASP A 180 -15.22 11.17 -4.81
N PHE A 181 -14.36 11.29 -5.82
CA PHE A 181 -13.07 11.94 -5.69
C PHE A 181 -12.67 12.70 -6.96
N GLY A 182 -12.85 14.02 -6.94
CA GLY A 182 -12.50 14.89 -8.07
C GLY A 182 -13.15 14.44 -9.38
N SER A 183 -12.33 14.24 -10.43
CA SER A 183 -12.77 13.74 -11.74
C SER A 183 -12.58 12.23 -11.92
N ALA A 184 -12.35 11.49 -10.85
CA ALA A 184 -12.13 10.05 -10.93
C ALA A 184 -13.40 9.31 -11.37
N SER A 185 -13.24 8.25 -12.18
CA SER A 185 -14.36 7.38 -12.56
C SER A 185 -14.74 6.39 -11.46
N GLU A 186 -13.78 6.05 -10.59
CA GLU A 186 -13.96 5.22 -9.40
C GLU A 186 -13.02 5.72 -8.31
N ALA A 187 -13.46 5.73 -7.06
CA ALA A 187 -12.59 5.92 -5.92
C ALA A 187 -13.06 5.11 -4.70
N VAL A 188 -12.11 4.76 -3.84
CA VAL A 188 -12.30 3.91 -2.66
C VAL A 188 -11.52 4.49 -1.49
N ASP A 189 -12.18 4.63 -0.34
CA ASP A 189 -11.57 4.96 0.95
C ASP A 189 -11.49 3.69 1.80
N TRP A 190 -10.29 3.31 2.21
CA TRP A 190 -10.03 2.12 3.01
C TRP A 190 -9.23 2.50 4.26
N GLU A 191 -9.85 2.35 5.43
CA GLU A 191 -9.26 2.63 6.74
C GLU A 191 -9.32 1.37 7.60
N PHE A 192 -8.24 1.11 8.33
CA PHE A 192 -8.11 -0.09 9.11
C PHE A 192 -7.03 0.04 10.19
N THR A 193 -7.10 -0.84 11.17
CA THR A 193 -6.06 -1.04 12.18
C THR A 193 -5.46 -2.43 12.06
N PHE A 194 -4.22 -2.59 12.51
CA PHE A 194 -3.51 -3.85 12.55
C PHE A 194 -2.31 -3.77 13.52
N THR A 195 -1.71 -4.90 13.84
CA THR A 195 -0.48 -4.96 14.63
C THR A 195 0.74 -5.05 13.72
N LYS A 196 1.63 -4.06 13.81
CA LYS A 196 2.93 -4.04 13.11
C LYS A 196 4.06 -4.12 14.12
N SER A 197 4.91 -5.15 14.02
CA SER A 197 6.05 -5.36 14.93
C SER A 197 5.64 -5.32 16.42
N GLY A 198 4.48 -5.88 16.75
CA GLY A 198 3.93 -5.92 18.12
C GLY A 198 3.29 -4.61 18.60
N LYS A 199 3.13 -3.61 17.73
CA LYS A 199 2.53 -2.30 18.07
C LYS A 199 1.24 -2.05 17.28
N PRO A 200 0.17 -1.52 17.92
CA PRO A 200 -1.03 -1.06 17.23
C PRO A 200 -0.69 0.01 16.20
N THR A 201 -1.16 -0.20 14.98
CA THR A 201 -0.94 0.67 13.82
C THR A 201 -2.28 0.98 13.17
N HIS A 202 -2.47 2.24 12.81
CA HIS A 202 -3.63 2.71 12.07
C HIS A 202 -3.19 3.10 10.67
N ALA A 203 -4.01 2.79 9.67
CA ALA A 203 -3.76 3.16 8.29
C ALA A 203 -5.03 3.56 7.55
N ARG A 204 -4.86 4.45 6.57
CA ARG A 204 -5.91 4.84 5.62
C ARG A 204 -5.30 4.99 4.23
N GLY A 205 -6.00 4.48 3.23
CA GLY A 205 -5.65 4.63 1.82
C GLY A 205 -6.85 5.09 1.02
N VAL A 206 -6.63 6.12 0.19
CA VAL A 206 -7.59 6.53 -0.83
C VAL A 206 -7.01 6.17 -2.19
N TYR A 207 -7.77 5.37 -2.92
CA TYR A 207 -7.44 4.86 -4.25
C TYR A 207 -8.41 5.45 -5.25
N TRP A 208 -7.95 5.91 -6.40
CA TRP A 208 -8.84 6.45 -7.42
C TRP A 208 -8.34 6.19 -8.84
N ARG A 209 -9.26 6.15 -9.79
CA ARG A 209 -8.99 5.83 -11.20
C ARG A 209 -9.29 7.02 -12.08
N ILE A 210 -8.32 7.46 -12.87
CA ILE A 210 -8.49 8.44 -13.94
C ILE A 210 -7.88 7.86 -15.21
N GLY A 211 -8.70 7.72 -16.25
CA GLY A 211 -8.29 7.05 -17.49
C GLY A 211 -7.85 5.60 -17.21
N ASN A 212 -6.67 5.22 -17.71
CA ASN A 212 -6.09 3.89 -17.50
C ASN A 212 -5.03 3.87 -16.39
N THR A 213 -5.20 4.69 -15.35
CA THR A 213 -4.25 4.79 -14.22
C THR A 213 -4.98 4.76 -12.90
N ASP A 214 -4.50 3.88 -12.01
CA ASP A 214 -4.94 3.76 -10.63
C ASP A 214 -3.94 4.50 -9.75
N TYR A 215 -4.41 5.47 -9.00
CA TYR A 215 -3.62 6.30 -8.10
C TYR A 215 -3.91 5.95 -6.65
N VAL A 216 -2.96 6.27 -5.78
CA VAL A 216 -3.10 6.07 -4.34
C VAL A 216 -2.44 7.20 -3.55
N VAL A 217 -3.06 7.60 -2.46
CA VAL A 217 -2.40 8.16 -1.28
C VAL A 217 -2.74 7.26 -0.10
N TYR A 218 -1.73 6.87 0.66
CA TYR A 218 -1.85 5.98 1.81
C TYR A 218 -1.06 6.56 2.97
N THR A 219 -1.62 6.56 4.17
CA THR A 219 -0.92 6.90 5.42
C THR A 219 -0.93 5.71 6.36
N SER A 220 0.11 5.61 7.19
CA SER A 220 0.15 4.70 8.33
C SER A 220 0.93 5.35 9.46
N SER A 221 0.48 5.12 10.70
CA SER A 221 1.16 5.60 11.90
C SER A 221 0.87 4.69 13.10
N SER A 222 1.58 4.89 14.20
CA SER A 222 1.15 4.34 15.49
C SER A 222 -0.24 4.87 15.85
N GLU A 223 -1.01 4.08 16.61
CA GLU A 223 -2.33 4.49 17.10
C GLU A 223 -2.29 5.82 17.88
N ALA A 224 -1.25 6.01 18.70
CA ALA A 224 -1.07 7.23 19.50
C ALA A 224 -0.88 8.51 18.66
N SER A 225 -0.37 8.37 17.43
CA SER A 225 -0.10 9.50 16.53
C SER A 225 -1.13 9.61 15.39
N TRP A 226 -2.20 8.79 15.44
CA TRP A 226 -3.16 8.66 14.33
C TRP A 226 -3.88 9.98 14.02
N ALA A 227 -4.38 10.69 15.04
CA ALA A 227 -5.15 11.91 14.83
C ALA A 227 -4.38 12.95 14.01
N GLU A 228 -3.13 13.22 14.37
CA GLU A 228 -2.26 14.14 13.63
C GLU A 228 -1.90 13.59 12.25
N SER A 229 -1.66 12.27 12.14
CA SER A 229 -1.35 11.63 10.86
C SER A 229 -2.53 11.69 9.88
N ALA A 230 -3.76 11.62 10.38
CA ALA A 230 -4.98 11.75 9.60
C ALA A 230 -5.17 13.20 9.09
N GLU A 231 -4.92 14.21 9.92
CA GLU A 231 -4.98 15.62 9.50
C GLU A 231 -3.96 15.96 8.40
N ILE A 232 -2.72 15.45 8.54
CA ILE A 232 -1.69 15.59 7.51
C ILE A 232 -2.11 14.85 6.25
N PHE A 233 -2.63 13.62 6.37
CA PHE A 233 -3.12 12.84 5.23
C PHE A 233 -4.24 13.57 4.47
N ASP A 234 -5.22 14.15 5.16
CA ASP A 234 -6.30 14.88 4.51
C ASP A 234 -5.76 16.10 3.74
N SER A 235 -4.78 16.81 4.30
CA SER A 235 -4.12 17.93 3.61
C SER A 235 -3.36 17.49 2.36
N VAL A 236 -2.66 16.35 2.44
CA VAL A 236 -1.94 15.75 1.31
C VAL A 236 -2.92 15.28 0.24
N LEU A 237 -3.99 14.59 0.62
CA LEU A 237 -5.02 14.09 -0.27
C LEU A 237 -5.76 15.23 -0.97
N ALA A 238 -6.08 16.32 -0.28
CA ALA A 238 -6.70 17.51 -0.87
C ALA A 238 -5.85 18.17 -1.97
N SER A 239 -4.53 18.01 -1.90
CA SER A 239 -3.60 18.51 -2.92
C SER A 239 -3.32 17.52 -4.06
N ALA A 240 -3.78 16.26 -3.93
CA ALA A 240 -3.42 15.18 -4.82
C ALA A 240 -4.08 15.33 -6.19
N ARG A 241 -3.24 15.39 -7.24
CA ARG A 241 -3.72 15.51 -8.62
C ARG A 241 -2.74 14.91 -9.62
N PRO A 242 -3.22 14.27 -10.70
CA PRO A 242 -2.38 13.98 -11.85
C PRO A 242 -1.79 15.28 -12.42
N ARG A 243 -0.61 15.19 -13.02
CA ARG A 243 0.05 16.30 -13.71
C ARG A 243 -0.56 16.60 -15.07
#